data_AF-A0A6M3LX92-F1
#
_entry.id   AF-A0A6M3LX92-F1
#
_cell.length_a   1.000
_cell.length_b   1.000
_cell.length_c   1.000
_cell.angle_alpha   90.00
_cell.angle_beta   90.00
_cell.angle_gamma   90.00
#
_symmetry.space_group_name_H-M   'P 1'
#
loop_
_entity.id
_entity.type
_entity.pdbx_description
1 polymer ?
#
loop_
_entity_poly.entity_id
_entity_poly.type
_entity_poly.pdbx_seq_one_letter_code
_entity_poly.pdbx_strand_id
1 'polypeptide(L)'
;MRKGKLIPPDKKQCQGEHLIGGAFSLGRPYYQRCKNKPVVIIVETKKPYGSMSVCAECLEIAGKQLNNKFTIKSLSGKIKEVINE
;
A
#
# COMPACT_ATOMS: atom_id res chain seq x y z
N MET A 1 -15.28 22.54 1.30
CA MET A 1 -14.42 21.46 0.79
C MET A 1 -15.12 20.12 1.00
N ARG A 2 -15.52 19.42 -0.07
CA ARG A 2 -16.08 18.07 0.05
C ARG A 2 -14.96 17.19 0.63
N LYS A 3 -15.13 16.71 1.88
CA LYS A 3 -14.28 15.65 2.45
C LYS A 3 -14.38 14.47 1.49
N GLY A 4 -13.42 14.32 0.57
CA GLY A 4 -13.34 13.14 -0.28
C GLY A 4 -13.37 11.94 0.66
N LYS A 5 -14.37 11.07 0.52
CA LYS A 5 -14.45 9.85 1.31
C LYS A 5 -13.15 9.10 1.03
N LEU A 6 -12.25 9.09 2.00
CA LEU A 6 -11.05 8.26 1.96
C LEU A 6 -11.54 6.82 1.77
N ILE A 7 -11.07 6.18 0.70
CA ILE A 7 -11.44 4.80 0.40
C ILE A 7 -10.90 3.97 1.55
N PRO A 8 -11.77 3.22 2.26
CA PRO A 8 -11.31 2.40 3.37
C PRO A 8 -10.38 1.29 2.87
N PRO A 9 -9.48 0.79 3.73
CA PRO A 9 -8.55 -0.26 3.35
C PRO A 9 -9.29 -1.57 3.08
N ASP A 10 -9.02 -2.18 1.93
CA ASP A 10 -9.69 -3.40 1.46
C ASP A 10 -9.09 -4.63 2.16
N LYS A 11 -9.86 -5.31 3.00
CA LYS A 11 -9.36 -6.46 3.75
C LYS A 11 -9.24 -7.75 2.94
N LYS A 12 -9.81 -7.79 1.74
CA LYS A 12 -9.87 -8.99 0.90
C LYS A 12 -8.80 -8.97 -0.19
N GLN A 13 -8.44 -7.79 -0.68
CA GLN A 13 -7.51 -7.65 -1.79
C GLN A 13 -6.45 -6.57 -1.52
N CYS A 14 -5.20 -6.89 -1.88
CA CYS A 14 -4.13 -5.90 -1.88
C CYS A 14 -4.51 -4.68 -2.75
N GLN A 15 -4.23 -3.49 -2.23
CA GLN A 15 -4.42 -2.21 -2.92
C GLN A 15 -3.13 -1.70 -3.55
N GLY A 16 -2.02 -2.44 -3.42
CA GLY A 16 -0.79 -2.17 -4.14
C GLY A 16 -0.93 -2.49 -5.63
N GLU A 17 -0.23 -1.72 -6.47
CA GLU A 17 -0.15 -1.94 -7.90
C GLU A 17 1.29 -2.31 -8.28
N HIS A 18 1.44 -3.17 -9.27
CA HIS A 18 2.74 -3.54 -9.85
C HIS A 18 2.76 -3.25 -11.35
N LEU A 19 3.93 -2.83 -11.83
CA LEU A 19 4.16 -2.60 -13.24
C LEU A 19 4.14 -3.94 -13.98
N ILE A 20 3.32 -4.04 -15.02
CA ILE A 20 3.32 -5.17 -15.94
C ILE A 20 3.79 -4.69 -17.31
N GLY A 21 4.75 -5.43 -17.83
CA GLY A 21 5.47 -5.10 -19.06
C GLY A 21 6.97 -5.02 -18.78
N GLY A 22 7.75 -5.92 -19.39
CA GLY A 22 9.21 -5.87 -19.33
C GLY A 22 9.79 -4.71 -20.15
N ALA A 23 11.12 -4.55 -20.11
CA ALA A 23 11.87 -3.54 -20.86
C ALA A 23 11.62 -3.53 -22.38
N PHE A 24 11.05 -4.62 -22.92
CA PHE A 24 10.74 -4.81 -24.35
C PHE A 24 9.25 -4.67 -24.69
N SER A 25 8.43 -4.15 -23.77
CA SER A 25 7.01 -3.92 -24.05
C SER A 25 6.87 -2.75 -25.00
N LEU A 26 6.53 -3.02 -26.27
CA LEU A 26 6.12 -2.02 -27.26
C LEU A 26 4.78 -1.40 -26.85
N GLY A 27 4.80 -0.43 -25.92
CA GLY A 27 3.61 0.24 -25.41
C GLY A 27 3.85 1.03 -24.12
N ARG A 28 2.82 1.77 -23.66
CA ARG A 28 2.87 2.40 -22.33
C ARG A 28 2.85 1.31 -21.25
N PRO A 29 3.66 1.43 -20.20
CA PRO A 29 3.63 0.46 -19.11
C PRO A 29 2.24 0.46 -18.46
N TYR A 30 1.69 -0.73 -18.20
CA TYR A 30 0.39 -0.88 -17.56
C TYR A 30 0.58 -1.29 -16.10
N TYR A 31 -0.16 -0.66 -15.20
CA TYR A 31 -0.19 -1.05 -13.80
C TYR A 31 -1.34 -2.03 -13.60
N GLN A 32 -1.03 -3.19 -13.01
CA GLN A 32 -2.06 -4.12 -12.57
C GLN A 32 -2.19 -4.04 -11.05
N ARG A 33 -3.40 -4.27 -10.55
CA ARG A 33 -3.62 -4.38 -9.11
C ARG A 33 -3.09 -5.73 -8.61
N CYS A 34 -2.35 -5.70 -7.51
CA CYS A 34 -1.81 -6.91 -6.89
C CYS A 34 -2.95 -7.85 -6.49
N LYS A 35 -2.85 -9.12 -6.89
CA LYS A 35 -3.84 -10.17 -6.59
C LYS A 35 -3.54 -10.91 -5.28
N ASN A 36 -2.42 -10.59 -4.62
CA ASN A 36 -2.03 -11.23 -3.37
C ASN A 36 -2.97 -10.83 -2.22
N LYS A 37 -3.12 -11.75 -1.26
CA LYS A 37 -3.89 -11.47 -0.03
C LYS A 37 -3.17 -10.39 0.78
N PRO A 38 -3.87 -9.34 1.22
CA PRO A 38 -3.26 -8.35 2.08
C PRO A 38 -2.97 -8.99 3.46
N VAL A 39 -1.88 -8.56 4.08
CA VAL A 39 -1.47 -9.01 5.43
C VAL A 39 -1.41 -7.86 6.42
N VAL A 40 -1.19 -6.65 5.93
CA VAL A 40 -1.12 -5.45 6.76
C VAL A 40 -1.88 -4.29 6.13
N ILE A 41 -2.21 -3.32 6.95
CA ILE A 41 -2.75 -2.02 6.56
C ILE A 41 -1.66 -1.00 6.89
N ILE A 42 -1.17 -0.29 5.87
CA ILE A 42 -0.29 0.86 6.09
C ILE A 42 -1.15 2.11 6.23
N VAL A 43 -0.76 3.00 7.14
CA VAL A 43 -1.42 4.27 7.43
C VAL A 43 -0.37 5.37 7.32
N GLU A 44 -0.68 6.44 6.60
CA GLU A 44 0.22 7.58 6.49
C GLU A 44 0.42 8.25 7.86
N THR A 45 1.65 8.63 8.17
CA THR A 45 1.98 9.32 9.43
C THR A 45 1.59 10.81 9.40
N LYS A 46 1.50 11.41 8.22
CA LYS A 46 1.15 12.82 8.02
C LYS A 46 -0.21 12.97 7.35
N LYS A 47 -0.91 14.07 7.65
CA LYS A 47 -2.19 14.39 7.02
C LYS A 47 -2.00 14.73 5.53
N PRO A 48 -2.98 14.38 4.66
CA PRO A 48 -4.22 13.66 4.98
C PRO A 48 -3.95 12.20 5.35
N TYR A 49 -4.59 11.68 6.41
CA TYR A 49 -4.37 10.30 6.85
C TYR A 49 -5.01 9.32 5.85
N GLY A 50 -4.23 8.85 4.87
CA GLY A 50 -4.58 7.72 4.03
C GLY A 50 -4.29 6.39 4.72
N SER A 51 -5.03 5.35 4.33
CA SER A 51 -4.73 3.98 4.74
C SER A 51 -4.99 3.03 3.57
N MET A 52 -4.13 2.03 3.41
CA MET A 52 -4.29 1.01 2.37
C MET A 52 -3.86 -0.36 2.86
N SER A 53 -4.54 -1.39 2.39
CA SER A 53 -4.18 -2.78 2.65
C SER A 53 -3.13 -3.27 1.65
N VAL A 54 -2.03 -3.81 2.14
CA VAL A 54 -0.93 -4.32 1.30
C VAL A 54 -0.52 -5.73 1.71
N CYS A 55 -0.05 -6.49 0.72
CA CYS A 55 0.63 -7.77 0.94
C CYS A 55 2.09 -7.53 1.40
N ALA A 56 2.81 -8.59 1.76
CA ALA A 56 4.20 -8.49 2.22
C ALA A 56 5.14 -7.88 1.15
N GLU A 57 4.98 -8.29 -0.11
CA GLU A 57 5.79 -7.76 -1.23
C GLU A 57 5.52 -6.27 -1.48
N CYS A 58 4.25 -5.87 -1.54
CA CYS A 58 3.88 -4.47 -1.72
C CYS A 58 4.29 -3.61 -0.52
N LEU A 59 4.41 -4.19 0.68
CA LEU A 59 4.93 -3.49 1.84
C LEU A 59 6.40 -3.10 1.69
N GLU A 60 7.24 -4.00 1.17
CA GLU A 60 8.66 -3.70 0.93
C GLU A 60 8.83 -2.58 -0.10
N ILE A 61 8.01 -2.60 -1.16
CA ILE A 61 7.99 -1.55 -2.18
C ILE A 61 7.52 -0.22 -1.57
N ALA A 62 6.45 -0.26 -0.77
CA ALA A 62 5.94 0.92 -0.06
C ALA A 62 6.98 1.48 0.92
N GLY A 63 7.75 0.64 1.61
CA GLY A 63 8.92 1.00 2.41
C GLY A 63 9.89 1.91 1.66
N LYS A 64 10.29 1.45 0.47
CA LYS A 64 11.22 2.17 -0.42
C LYS A 64 10.62 3.46 -0.97
N GLN A 65 9.34 3.46 -1.37
CA GLN A 65 8.69 4.62 -2.00
C GLN A 65 8.30 5.72 -0.99
N LEU A 66 7.81 5.33 0.18
CA LEU A 66 7.33 6.25 1.22
C LEU A 66 8.43 6.64 2.21
N ASN A 67 9.68 6.19 1.97
CA ASN A 67 10.82 6.42 2.85
C ASN A 67 10.50 6.09 4.32
N ASN A 68 9.83 4.94 4.54
CA ASN A 68 9.34 4.46 5.85
C ASN A 68 8.41 5.41 6.64
N LYS A 69 7.79 6.40 5.99
CA LYS A 69 6.88 7.37 6.67
C LYS A 69 5.45 6.86 6.85
N PHE A 70 5.27 5.61 7.26
CA PHE A 70 3.96 5.01 7.48
C PHE A 70 3.93 4.12 8.72
N THR A 71 2.77 4.01 9.34
CA THR A 71 2.52 3.09 10.45
C THR A 71 1.88 1.81 9.91
N ILE A 72 2.28 0.66 10.44
CA ILE A 72 1.73 -0.63 10.03
C ILE A 72 0.72 -1.12 11.08
N LYS A 73 -0.46 -1.54 10.61
CA LYS A 73 -1.45 -2.25 11.41
C LYS A 73 -1.65 -3.64 10.83
N SER A 74 -1.56 -4.68 11.65
CA SER A 74 -1.96 -6.02 11.20
C SER A 74 -3.45 -6.03 10.90
N LEU A 75 -3.83 -6.79 9.87
CA LEU A 75 -5.22 -6.97 9.46
C LEU A 75 -6.12 -7.54 10.58
N SER A 76 -5.51 -8.24 11.55
CA SER A 76 -6.13 -8.79 12.75
C SER A 76 -6.22 -7.79 13.93
N GLY A 77 -5.90 -6.50 13.74
CA GLY A 77 -6.07 -5.44 14.74
C GLY A 77 -4.88 -5.20 15.67
N LYS A 78 -3.78 -5.96 15.55
CA LYS A 78 -2.54 -5.69 16.31
C LYS A 78 -1.69 -4.64 15.57
N ILE A 79 -1.48 -3.48 16.18
CA ILE A 79 -0.61 -2.43 15.64
C ILE A 79 0.84 -2.85 15.90
N LYS A 80 1.69 -2.84 14.87
CA LYS A 80 3.14 -2.93 15.02
C LYS A 80 3.71 -1.68 14.37
N GLU A 81 4.11 -0.71 15.18
CA GLU A 81 4.79 0.47 14.66
C GLU A 81 6.15 0.04 14.10
N VAL A 82 6.37 0.30 12.80
CA VAL A 82 7.70 0.23 12.20
C VAL A 82 8.21 1.65 12.18
N ILE A 83 8.96 1.99 13.23
CA ILE A 83 9.74 3.22 13.31
C ILE A 83 11.18 2.73 13.19
N ASN A 84 11.81 2.94 12.05
CA ASN A 84 13.25 2.81 11.95
C ASN A 84 13.83 4.20 12.23
N GLU A 85 14.57 4.31 13.34
CA GLU A 85 15.52 5.39 13.59
C GLU A 85 16.58 5.49 12.49
#